data_AF-W1YI58-F1
#
_entry.id   AF-W1YI58-F1
#
_cell.length_a   1.000
_cell.length_b   1.000
_cell.length_c   1.000
_cell.angle_alpha   90.00
_cell.angle_beta   90.00
_cell.angle_gamma   90.00
#
_symmetry.space_group_name_H-M   'P 1'
#
loop_
_entity.id
_entity.type
_entity.pdbx_description
1 polymer ?
#
loop_
_entity_poly.entity_id
_entity_poly.type
_entity_poly.pdbx_seq_one_letter_code
_entity_poly.pdbx_strand_id
1 'polypeptide(L)' 'TALDQSQPKISRHLALLRESGLLLDRKQGKWVHYRLSPHIPAWAAKIIDEAWRCEQEKVQAIVRNLARQNC' A
#
# COMPACT_ATOMS: atom_id res chain seq x y z
N THR A 1 9.94 11.13 -6.92
CA THR A 1 9.40 9.76 -6.76
C THR A 1 7.90 9.90 -6.67
N ALA A 2 7.12 8.99 -7.26
CA ALA A 2 5.66 9.06 -7.36
C ALA A 2 4.85 9.42 -6.10
N LEU A 3 5.42 9.18 -4.91
CA LEU A 3 4.76 9.38 -3.62
C LEU A 3 5.37 10.51 -2.77
N ASP A 4 6.36 11.26 -3.30
CA ASP A 4 7.11 12.31 -2.57
C ASP A 4 7.63 11.91 -1.17
N GLN A 5 7.73 10.61 -0.92
CA GLN A 5 8.28 10.01 0.29
C GLN A 5 9.53 9.22 -0.07
N SER A 6 10.43 9.12 0.90
CA SER A 6 11.62 8.29 0.76
C SER A 6 11.20 6.81 0.74
N GLN A 7 11.64 6.10 -0.31
CA GLN A 7 11.47 4.66 -0.47
C GLN A 7 11.86 3.83 0.79
N PRO A 8 12.92 4.16 1.57
CA PRO A 8 13.22 3.43 2.80
C PRO A 8 12.12 3.51 3.87
N LYS A 9 11.38 4.62 3.94
CA LYS A 9 10.26 4.78 4.90
C LYS A 9 9.08 3.89 4.51
N ILE A 10 8.77 3.83 3.21
CA ILE A 10 7.70 2.97 2.68
C ILE A 10 8.04 1.49 2.88
N SER A 11 9.27 1.08 2.60
CA SER A 11 9.73 -0.30 2.82
C SER A 11 9.58 -0.74 4.28
N ARG A 12 9.96 0.14 5.22
CA ARG A 12 9.81 -0.14 6.66
C ARG A 12 8.35 -0.34 7.06
N HIS A 13 7.43 0.51 6.60
CA HIS A 13 6.01 0.33 6.91
C HIS A 13 5.43 -0.97 6.34
N LEU A 14 5.81 -1.32 5.10
CA LEU A 14 5.38 -2.57 4.48
C LEU A 14 5.91 -3.80 5.23
N ALA A 15 7.15 -3.75 5.74
CA ALA A 15 7.71 -4.81 6.57
C ALA A 15 6.92 -5.00 7.88
N LEU A 16 6.59 -3.91 8.58
CA LEU A 16 5.80 -3.97 9.82
C LEU A 16 4.38 -4.52 9.58
N LEU A 17 3.73 -4.10 8.49
CA LEU A 17 2.40 -4.60 8.13
C LEU A 17 2.41 -6.08 7.69
N ARG A 18 3.53 -6.55 7.13
CA ARG A 18 3.74 -7.97 6.84
C ARG A 18 3.97 -8.78 8.12
N GLU A 19 4.82 -8.28 9.02
CA GLU A 19 5.12 -8.94 10.30
C GLU A 19 3.90 -9.07 11.20
N SER A 20 2.97 -8.11 11.14
CA SER A 20 1.68 -8.19 11.84
C SER A 20 0.65 -9.10 11.17
N GLY A 21 0.98 -9.72 10.03
CA GLY A 21 0.09 -10.63 9.29
C GLY A 21 -1.00 -9.93 8.48
N LEU A 22 -0.99 -8.60 8.39
CA LEU A 22 -1.96 -7.81 7.62
C LEU A 22 -1.68 -7.87 6.12
N LEU A 23 -0.42 -8.01 5.73
CA LEU A 23 0.01 -8.11 4.33
C LEU A 23 0.64 -9.47 4.03
N LEU A 24 0.43 -9.90 2.79
CA LEU A 24 1.16 -10.99 2.15
C LEU A 24 2.06 -10.39 1.06
N ASP A 25 3.28 -10.89 0.97
CA ASP A 25 4.24 -10.54 -0.08
C ASP A 25 4.38 -11.64 -1.13
N ARG A 26 4.62 -11.22 -2.37
CA ARG A 26 4.96 -12.10 -3.49
C ARG A 26 6.13 -11.49 -4.24
N LYS A 27 7.24 -12.24 -4.31
CA LYS A 27 8.39 -11.87 -5.15
C LYS A 27 8.12 -12.26 -6.60
N GLN A 28 8.31 -11.31 -7.52
CA GLN A 28 8.26 -11.53 -8.95
C GLN A 28 9.49 -10.88 -9.60
N GLY A 29 10.52 -11.68 -9.81
CA GLY A 29 11.82 -11.20 -10.29
C GLY A 29 12.44 -10.21 -9.31
N LYS A 30 12.73 -8.99 -9.77
CA LYS A 30 13.29 -7.90 -8.95
C LYS A 30 12.26 -7.16 -8.09
N TRP A 31 10.97 -7.46 -8.25
CA TRP A 31 9.88 -6.71 -7.61
C TRP A 31 9.21 -7.52 -6.51
N VAL A 32 8.78 -6.84 -5.45
CA VAL A 32 7.97 -7.42 -4.38
C VAL A 32 6.59 -6.78 -4.45
N HIS A 33 5.57 -7.61 -4.65
CA HIS A 33 4.17 -7.21 -4.66
C HIS A 33 3.54 -7.51 -3.32
N TYR A 34 2.76 -6.57 -2.79
CA TYR A 34 2.05 -6.72 -1.52
C TYR A 34 0.55 -6.77 -1.77
N ARG A 35 -0.15 -7.57 -0.99
CA ARG A 35 -1.62 -7.62 -0.94
C ARG A 35 -2.11 -7.77 0.49
N LEU A 36 -3.35 -7.37 0.76
CA LEU A 36 -4.01 -7.66 2.03
C LEU A 36 -4.13 -9.17 2.24
N SER A 37 -3.86 -9.63 3.46
CA SER A 37 -4.04 -11.01 3.87
C SER A 37 -5.54 -11.34 3.93
N PRO A 38 -5.99 -12.50 3.41
CA PRO A 38 -7.38 -12.94 3.57
C PRO A 38 -7.72 -13.32 5.03
N HIS A 39 -6.70 -13.48 5.89
CA HIS A 39 -6.85 -13.78 7.31
C HIS A 39 -6.76 -12.52 8.19
N ILE A 40 -6.89 -11.33 7.59
CA ILE A 40 -6.91 -10.07 8.34
C ILE A 40 -8.07 -10.06 9.34
N PRO A 41 -7.84 -9.64 10.60
CA PRO A 41 -8.92 -9.44 11.55
C PRO A 41 -9.94 -8.43 11.03
N ALA A 42 -11.24 -8.71 11.23
CA ALA A 42 -12.33 -7.87 10.72
C ALA A 42 -12.21 -6.40 11.15
N TRP A 43 -11.75 -6.14 12.37
CA TRP A 43 -11.53 -4.78 12.87
C TRP A 43 -10.46 -4.03 12.06
N ALA A 44 -9.38 -4.70 11.67
CA ALA A 44 -8.28 -4.10 10.92
C ALA A 44 -8.71 -3.82 9.48
N ALA A 45 -9.43 -4.75 8.86
CA ALA A 45 -10.01 -4.55 7.54
C ALA A 45 -10.96 -3.33 7.52
N LYS A 46 -11.78 -3.17 8.56
CA LYS A 46 -12.67 -2.01 8.69
C LYS A 46 -11.89 -0.70 8.78
N ILE A 47 -10.85 -0.63 9.61
CA ILE A 47 -10.02 0.58 9.71
C ILE A 47 -9.37 0.93 8.37
N ILE A 48 -8.89 -0.07 7.63
CA ILE A 48 -8.27 0.14 6.31
C ILE A 48 -9.32 0.66 5.31
N ASP A 49 -10.55 0.12 5.31
CA ASP A 49 -11.63 0.59 4.43
C ASP A 49 -12.04 2.03 4.76
N GLU A 50 -12.20 2.38 6.04
CA GLU A 50 -12.52 3.74 6.46
C GLU A 50 -11.39 4.73 6.12
N ALA A 51 -10.14 4.34 6.34
CA ALA A 51 -8.98 5.15 5.97
C ALA A 51 -8.91 5.36 4.45
N TRP A 52 -9.19 4.30 3.67
CA TRP A 52 -9.28 4.38 2.22
C TRP A 52 -10.36 5.37 1.76
N ARG A 53 -11.57 5.29 2.34
CA ARG A 53 -12.69 6.20 2.01
C ARG A 53 -12.33 7.66 2.27
N CYS A 54 -11.68 7.95 3.40
CA CYS A 54 -11.30 9.31 3.76
C CYS A 54 -10.23 9.90 2.83
N GLU A 55 -9.30 9.07 2.37
CA GLU A 55 -8.16 9.49 1.55
C GLU A 55 -8.38 9.24 0.04
N GLN A 56 -9.56 8.75 -0.36
CA GLN A 56 -9.82 8.26 -1.72
C GLN A 56 -9.50 9.31 -2.80
N GLU A 57 -9.89 10.57 -2.59
CA GLU A 57 -9.64 11.65 -3.54
C GLU A 57 -8.15 11.93 -3.74
N LYS A 58 -7.38 11.93 -2.65
CA LYS A 58 -5.93 12.12 -2.68
C LYS A 58 -5.25 10.96 -3.39
N VAL A 59 -5.66 9.72 -3.11
CA VAL A 59 -5.10 8.55 -3.80
C VAL A 59 -5.41 8.59 -5.30
N GLN A 60 -6.62 8.99 -5.69
CA GLN A 60 -6.97 9.17 -7.10
C GLN A 60 -6.12 10.25 -7.79
N ALA A 61 -5.77 11.34 -7.08
CA ALA A 61 -4.83 12.34 -7.60
C ALA A 61 -3.43 11.76 -7.82
N ILE A 62 -2.91 10.99 -6.86
CA ILE A 62 -1.61 10.32 -6.95
C ILE A 62 -1.58 9.32 -8.11
N VAL A 63 -2.62 8.49 -8.25
CA VAL A 63 -2.74 7.51 -9.35
C VAL A 63 -2.74 8.21 -10.71
N ARG A 64 -3.46 9.33 -10.86
CA ARG A 64 -3.44 10.14 -12.09
C ARG A 64 -2.06 10.71 -12.38
N ASN A 65 -1.34 11.19 -11.37
CA ASN A 65 0.03 11.70 -11.54
C ASN A 65 1.00 10.59 -11.95
N LEU A 66 0.87 9.40 -11.36
CA LEU A 66 1.61 8.20 -11.72
C LEU A 66 1.39 7.78 -13.18
N ALA A 67 0.14 7.78 -13.64
CA ALA A 67 -0.20 7.48 -15.03
C ALA A 67 0.43 8.50 -16.00
N ARG A 68 0.54 9.78 -15.59
CA ARG A 68 1.19 10.82 -16.40
C ARG A 68 2.71 10.74 -16.40
N GLN A 69 3.34 10.27 -15.32
CA GLN A 69 4.80 10.13 -15.23
C GLN A 69 5.34 8.90 -15.98
N ASN A 70 4.50 7.92 -16.28
CA ASN A 70 4.85 6.72 -17.04
C ASN A 70 4.54 6.83 -18.55
N CYS A 71 4.07 8.00 -19.03
CA CYS A 71 4.01 8.38 -20.44
C CYS A 71 5.13 9.38 -20.75
#